data_AF-A0A2E4XK09-F1
#
_entry.id   AF-A0A2E4XK09-F1
#
_cell.length_a   1.000
_cell.length_b   1.000
_cell.length_c   1.000
_cell.angle_alpha   90.00
_cell.angle_beta   90.00
_cell.angle_gamma   90.00
#
_symmetry.space_group_name_H-M   'P 1'
#
loop_
_entity.id
_entity.type
_entity.pdbx_description
1 polymer ?
#
loop_
_entity_poly.entity_id
_entity_poly.type
_entity_poly.pdbx_seq_one_letter_code
_entity_poly.pdbx_strand_id
1 'polypeptide(L)'
;LNSILLNSFAEASLACVAEPCCIYHDGTNCSGYADGNQVNSARSAAVHEDSRTALLSLGVWWGRALNANYDLPYQHIHTELAAPFIDNRGRSEASLIEQFGANPFEQDMQNYDFRPRKGSQLIDAGVVIVGVNDGTDPTVQIEEIFPDPVANPDWKTDPLPHNVGLLYSGQNRPYIGEAPDIGAYEYGDTVYWIPGFLYPYPTVPIPSDGAINVPIDYSLVWNWPYKRNYTGTTATVTVNGPGVNRTATFTYPENVLFEAFLPNSTYSWSVTVDGVSGGQWSFTTADEIHPISDVSRDTAISAQIPPRHNGILNVTNSTMAFIRFDIPSSIDTNDVMYLELTPEEVTAYNGNLTLYKFTHDGWSENLGNENIGSISITNELLTPLLTMNPSSHPLTADSPISIDVSDWVDESGDITFVLGVEVATDKITFYSREKQYTDGHTFIDSESTYQHGYGPQVSVWPRIYFP
;
A
#
# COMPACT_ATOMS: atom_id res chain seq x y z
N LEU A 1 -11.04 -16.74 -7.79
CA LEU A 1 -10.21 -15.67 -8.36
C LEU A 1 -10.00 -14.68 -7.24
N ASN A 2 -8.74 -14.47 -6.83
CA ASN A 2 -8.39 -13.62 -5.68
C ASN A 2 -8.61 -12.13 -5.97
N SER A 3 -8.67 -11.73 -7.25
CA SER A 3 -9.06 -10.39 -7.70
C SER A 3 -9.43 -10.41 -9.20
N ILE A 4 -10.08 -9.35 -9.70
CA ILE A 4 -10.37 -9.10 -11.14
C ILE A 4 -9.36 -8.13 -11.78
N LEU A 5 -8.34 -7.71 -11.03
CA LEU A 5 -7.37 -6.72 -11.45
C LEU A 5 -6.18 -7.38 -12.20
N LEU A 6 -5.74 -6.79 -13.31
CA LEU A 6 -4.55 -7.10 -14.08
C LEU A 6 -3.31 -6.42 -13.45
N ASN A 7 -2.12 -6.90 -13.81
CA ASN A 7 -0.81 -6.57 -13.20
C ASN A 7 -0.28 -5.15 -13.45
N SER A 8 -1.14 -4.14 -13.62
CA SER A 8 -0.70 -2.76 -13.84
C SER A 8 -1.50 -1.75 -13.02
N PHE A 9 -0.80 -0.72 -12.55
CA PHE A 9 -1.39 0.43 -11.87
C PHE A 9 -1.02 1.74 -12.55
N ALA A 10 -1.85 2.77 -12.37
CA ALA A 10 -1.56 4.14 -12.82
C ALA A 10 -2.00 5.18 -11.78
N GLU A 11 -1.22 6.25 -11.62
CA GLU A 11 -1.49 7.31 -10.63
C GLU A 11 -1.98 8.64 -11.25
N ALA A 12 -2.05 8.72 -12.58
CA ALA A 12 -2.49 9.93 -13.28
C ALA A 12 -3.73 9.67 -14.12
N SER A 13 -4.34 10.75 -14.63
CA SER A 13 -5.29 10.65 -15.73
C SER A 13 -4.60 10.03 -16.93
N LEU A 14 -4.67 8.70 -17.05
CA LEU A 14 -4.79 8.08 -18.36
C LEU A 14 -6.09 8.69 -18.93
N ALA A 15 -5.99 9.82 -19.62
CA ALA A 15 -6.91 10.03 -20.72
C ALA A 15 -6.71 8.77 -21.54
N CYS A 16 -7.69 7.87 -21.53
CA CYS A 16 -7.53 6.58 -22.14
C CYS A 16 -7.40 6.85 -23.65
N VAL A 17 -6.15 6.91 -24.12
CA VAL A 17 -5.75 7.18 -25.50
C VAL A 17 -5.58 5.86 -26.27
N ALA A 18 -5.85 4.74 -25.62
CA ALA A 18 -5.86 3.42 -26.23
C ALA A 18 -7.18 3.18 -26.98
N GLU A 19 -7.10 2.43 -28.09
CA GLU A 19 -8.22 2.01 -28.95
C GLU A 19 -9.49 1.53 -28.19
N PRO A 20 -9.39 0.78 -27.05
CA PRO A 20 -10.56 0.31 -26.30
C PRO A 20 -11.42 1.41 -25.67
N CYS A 21 -10.94 2.66 -25.61
CA CYS A 21 -11.65 3.79 -25.02
C CYS A 21 -12.14 4.83 -26.04
N CYS A 22 -11.95 4.58 -27.35
CA CYS A 22 -12.47 5.45 -28.40
C CYS A 22 -13.99 5.22 -28.55
N ILE A 23 -14.79 6.22 -28.15
CA ILE A 23 -16.26 6.22 -28.33
C ILE A 23 -16.63 6.30 -29.83
N TYR A 24 -15.74 6.83 -30.67
CA TYR A 24 -15.93 6.93 -32.13
C TYR A 24 -14.76 6.31 -32.87
N HIS A 25 -15.04 5.18 -33.52
CA HIS A 25 -14.13 4.47 -34.39
C HIS A 25 -14.73 4.43 -35.80
N ASP A 26 -14.06 5.02 -36.80
CA ASP A 26 -14.48 4.92 -38.21
C ASP A 26 -13.76 3.80 -38.98
N GLY A 27 -13.10 2.91 -38.26
CA GLY A 27 -12.39 1.76 -38.82
C GLY A 27 -10.99 2.06 -39.35
N THR A 28 -10.51 3.31 -39.28
CA THR A 28 -9.11 3.64 -39.63
C THR A 28 -8.47 4.73 -38.77
N ASN A 29 -9.24 5.62 -38.13
CA ASN A 29 -8.72 6.65 -37.24
C ASN A 29 -9.60 6.82 -35.99
N CYS A 30 -8.98 7.13 -34.84
CA CYS A 30 -9.67 7.87 -33.78
C CYS A 30 -9.70 9.35 -34.20
N SER A 31 -10.82 9.81 -34.75
CA SER A 31 -10.97 11.22 -35.16
C SER A 31 -11.20 12.12 -33.93
N GLY A 32 -10.24 13.00 -33.64
CA GLY A 32 -10.28 13.94 -32.50
C GLY A 32 -8.93 14.57 -32.12
N TYR A 33 -7.83 14.09 -32.70
CA TYR A 33 -6.51 14.71 -32.54
C TYR A 33 -6.41 16.00 -33.37
N ALA A 34 -6.68 17.14 -32.73
CA ALA A 34 -6.13 18.43 -33.14
C ALA A 34 -5.10 18.84 -32.09
N ASP A 35 -3.92 19.25 -32.56
CA ASP A 35 -2.82 19.76 -31.74
C ASP A 35 -3.33 20.62 -30.57
N GLY A 36 -3.10 20.15 -29.34
CA GLY A 36 -3.22 20.96 -28.13
C GLY A 36 -4.54 20.95 -27.36
N ASN A 37 -5.52 20.08 -27.67
CA ASN A 37 -6.74 19.94 -26.86
C ASN A 37 -6.91 18.53 -26.29
N GLN A 38 -7.19 18.47 -24.97
CA GLN A 38 -7.39 17.24 -24.20
C GLN A 38 -8.43 16.32 -24.85
N VAL A 39 -8.06 15.06 -25.08
CA VAL A 39 -9.02 13.98 -25.38
C VAL A 39 -9.94 13.87 -24.16
N ASN A 40 -11.24 14.12 -24.36
CA ASN A 40 -12.29 14.41 -23.36
C ASN A 40 -12.37 15.86 -22.85
N SER A 41 -12.79 16.78 -23.73
CA SER A 41 -13.43 18.03 -23.27
C SER A 41 -14.80 17.75 -22.60
N ALA A 42 -15.40 16.57 -22.83
CA ALA A 42 -16.57 16.09 -22.12
C ALA A 42 -16.16 15.44 -20.79
N ARG A 43 -16.04 16.26 -19.73
CA ARG A 43 -15.89 15.81 -18.34
C ARG A 43 -17.24 15.40 -17.72
N SER A 44 -18.13 14.79 -18.50
CA SER A 44 -19.43 14.36 -17.97
C SER A 44 -19.21 13.14 -17.06
N ALA A 45 -20.02 13.03 -16.01
CA ALA A 45 -19.96 11.89 -15.09
C ALA A 45 -20.10 10.54 -15.84
N ALA A 46 -20.87 10.49 -16.92
CA ALA A 46 -21.05 9.29 -17.74
C ALA A 46 -19.77 8.82 -18.46
N VAL A 47 -19.00 9.73 -19.05
CA VAL A 47 -17.73 9.37 -19.74
C VAL A 47 -16.71 8.85 -18.73
N HIS A 48 -16.70 9.43 -17.52
CA HIS A 48 -15.86 8.95 -16.44
C HIS A 48 -16.28 7.54 -16.00
N GLU A 49 -17.57 7.33 -15.73
CA GLU A 49 -18.14 6.05 -15.32
C GLU A 49 -17.88 4.90 -16.32
N ASP A 50 -18.03 5.19 -17.61
CA ASP A 50 -17.73 4.23 -18.67
C ASP A 50 -16.22 3.89 -18.72
N SER A 51 -15.35 4.90 -18.56
CA SER A 51 -13.89 4.69 -18.53
C SER A 51 -13.46 3.84 -17.32
N ARG A 52 -14.11 4.00 -16.16
CA ARG A 52 -13.88 3.13 -14.99
C ARG A 52 -14.33 1.73 -15.27
N THR A 53 -15.54 1.56 -15.78
CA THR A 53 -16.07 0.22 -16.05
C THR A 53 -15.18 -0.50 -17.05
N ALA A 54 -14.70 0.20 -18.09
CA ALA A 54 -13.72 -0.30 -19.03
C ALA A 54 -12.40 -0.70 -18.34
N LEU A 55 -11.74 0.21 -17.61
CA LEU A 55 -10.44 -0.06 -16.97
C LEU A 55 -10.51 -1.16 -15.91
N LEU A 56 -11.56 -1.18 -15.07
CA LEU A 56 -11.81 -2.27 -14.13
C LEU A 56 -12.15 -3.58 -14.84
N SER A 57 -12.87 -3.55 -15.96
CA SER A 57 -13.14 -4.76 -16.76
C SER A 57 -11.87 -5.34 -17.38
N LEU A 58 -10.92 -4.44 -17.71
CA LEU A 58 -9.54 -4.72 -18.13
C LEU A 58 -8.61 -4.88 -16.92
N GLY A 59 -9.14 -4.97 -15.70
CA GLY A 59 -8.40 -5.15 -14.46
C GLY A 59 -7.35 -4.09 -14.09
N VAL A 60 -7.24 -2.96 -14.76
CA VAL A 60 -6.21 -1.97 -14.42
C VAL A 60 -6.53 -1.36 -13.04
N TRP A 61 -5.59 -1.45 -12.09
CA TRP A 61 -5.71 -0.73 -10.81
C TRP A 61 -5.52 0.76 -11.11
N TRP A 62 -6.58 1.54 -10.94
CA TRP A 62 -6.53 2.98 -11.18
C TRP A 62 -7.26 3.69 -10.06
N GLY A 63 -6.53 4.49 -9.28
CA GLY A 63 -7.08 5.15 -8.10
C GLY A 63 -8.33 6.00 -8.38
N ARG A 64 -8.44 6.56 -9.60
CA ARG A 64 -9.64 7.27 -10.06
C ARG A 64 -10.80 6.35 -10.42
N ALA A 65 -10.55 5.13 -10.92
CA ALA A 65 -11.61 4.13 -11.16
C ALA A 65 -12.20 3.59 -9.85
N LEU A 66 -11.40 3.52 -8.80
CA LEU A 66 -11.83 3.01 -7.49
C LEU A 66 -12.60 4.07 -6.68
N ASN A 67 -12.50 5.35 -7.05
CA ASN A 67 -13.33 6.43 -6.53
C ASN A 67 -14.65 6.55 -7.32
N ALA A 68 -15.72 6.00 -6.76
CA ALA A 68 -17.05 5.96 -7.41
C ALA A 68 -17.64 7.32 -7.77
N ASN A 69 -17.25 8.40 -7.07
CA ASN A 69 -17.79 9.73 -7.31
C ASN A 69 -16.87 10.62 -8.14
N TYR A 70 -15.62 10.19 -8.39
CA TYR A 70 -14.57 11.01 -9.02
C TYR A 70 -14.30 12.35 -8.32
N ASP A 71 -14.73 12.46 -7.06
CA ASP A 71 -14.49 13.65 -6.26
C ASP A 71 -13.05 13.60 -5.75
N LEU A 72 -12.35 14.73 -5.80
CA LEU A 72 -11.04 14.81 -5.17
C LEU A 72 -11.20 14.67 -3.64
N PRO A 73 -10.24 14.00 -2.95
CA PRO A 73 -9.04 13.35 -3.49
C PRO A 73 -9.25 12.12 -4.36
N TYR A 74 -8.33 11.92 -5.30
CA TYR A 74 -8.12 10.59 -5.87
C TYR A 74 -7.21 9.77 -4.96
N GLN A 75 -7.32 8.44 -5.07
CA GLN A 75 -6.42 7.52 -4.39
C GLN A 75 -5.00 7.64 -4.95
N HIS A 76 -4.01 7.57 -4.06
CA HIS A 76 -2.61 7.68 -4.40
C HIS A 76 -1.94 6.31 -4.31
N ILE A 77 -1.24 5.88 -5.35
CA ILE A 77 -0.47 4.63 -5.28
C ILE A 77 0.61 4.67 -4.18
N HIS A 78 1.07 5.87 -3.78
CA HIS A 78 1.99 6.01 -2.65
C HIS A 78 1.48 5.40 -1.36
N THR A 79 0.16 5.31 -1.16
CA THR A 79 -0.42 4.66 0.02
C THR A 79 -0.35 3.14 -0.06
N GLU A 80 0.01 2.56 -1.20
CA GLU A 80 0.11 1.12 -1.45
C GLU A 80 1.55 0.62 -1.55
N LEU A 81 2.54 1.51 -1.60
CA LEU A 81 3.96 1.16 -1.71
C LEU A 81 4.71 1.40 -0.40
N ALA A 82 5.82 0.67 -0.18
CA ALA A 82 6.56 0.69 1.08
C ALA A 82 7.20 2.06 1.41
N ALA A 83 8.07 2.56 0.52
CA ALA A 83 8.70 3.87 0.65
C ALA A 83 9.16 4.38 -0.74
N PRO A 84 8.22 4.58 -1.68
CA PRO A 84 8.54 4.98 -3.05
C PRO A 84 9.11 6.41 -3.10
N PHE A 85 9.60 6.82 -4.27
CA PHE A 85 9.95 8.21 -4.49
C PHE A 85 8.73 9.13 -4.33
N ILE A 86 8.90 10.19 -3.52
CA ILE A 86 7.89 11.23 -3.31
C ILE A 86 8.50 12.58 -3.72
N ASP A 87 7.93 13.23 -4.75
CA ASP A 87 8.41 14.53 -5.24
C ASP A 87 8.40 15.60 -4.13
N ASN A 88 7.33 15.66 -3.34
CA ASN A 88 7.17 16.65 -2.28
C ASN A 88 8.29 16.61 -1.22
N ARG A 89 8.88 15.44 -0.94
CA ARG A 89 10.01 15.31 0.00
C ARG A 89 11.29 16.01 -0.46
N GLY A 90 11.42 16.33 -1.75
CA GLY A 90 12.55 17.11 -2.28
C GLY A 90 12.35 18.63 -2.20
N ARG A 91 11.20 19.11 -1.70
CA ARG A 91 10.84 20.53 -1.66
C ARG A 91 11.38 21.19 -0.39
N SER A 92 11.49 22.53 -0.41
CA SER A 92 11.85 23.28 0.78
C SER A 92 10.71 23.28 1.81
N GLU A 93 11.06 23.33 3.10
CA GLU A 93 10.09 23.40 4.19
C GLU A 93 9.09 24.56 4.01
N ALA A 94 9.54 25.73 3.55
CA ALA A 94 8.67 26.87 3.28
C ALA A 94 7.60 26.55 2.22
N SER A 95 7.99 25.82 1.16
CA SER A 95 7.05 25.38 0.12
C SER A 95 6.08 24.33 0.65
N LEU A 96 6.54 23.42 1.52
CA LEU A 96 5.67 22.42 2.15
C LEU A 96 4.64 23.07 3.08
N ILE A 97 5.06 24.04 3.90
CA ILE A 97 4.14 24.78 4.78
C ILE A 97 3.12 25.60 3.96
N GLU A 98 3.53 26.22 2.85
CA GLU A 98 2.60 26.94 1.97
C GLU A 98 1.52 26.00 1.39
N GLN A 99 1.90 24.77 1.04
CA GLN A 99 1.01 23.76 0.46
C GLN A 99 0.09 23.08 1.47
N PHE A 100 0.67 22.59 2.56
CA PHE A 100 0.01 21.66 3.50
C PHE A 100 -0.35 22.33 4.84
N GLY A 101 0.12 23.55 5.08
CA GLY A 101 0.04 24.21 6.40
C GLY A 101 1.08 23.71 7.41
N ALA A 102 1.82 22.65 7.08
CA ALA A 102 2.87 22.04 7.89
C ALA A 102 3.87 21.29 6.99
N ASN A 103 4.97 20.80 7.56
CA ASN A 103 5.84 19.85 6.87
C ASN A 103 5.33 18.41 7.09
N PRO A 104 4.87 17.69 6.04
CA PRO A 104 4.39 16.32 6.18
C PRO A 104 5.50 15.26 6.32
N PHE A 105 6.78 15.64 6.23
CA PHE A 105 7.90 14.69 6.23
C PHE A 105 8.90 15.02 7.34
N GLU A 106 9.29 14.00 8.11
CA GLU A 106 10.30 14.13 9.18
C GLU A 106 11.74 14.11 8.65
N GLN A 107 11.94 13.64 7.42
CA GLN A 107 13.23 13.63 6.73
C GLN A 107 13.05 13.75 5.22
N ASP A 108 14.00 14.43 4.57
CA ASP A 108 14.06 14.60 3.11
C ASP A 108 14.61 13.35 2.40
N MET A 109 15.04 12.35 3.18
CA MET A 109 15.62 11.10 2.69
C MET A 109 14.58 10.27 1.91
N GLN A 110 15.03 9.72 0.77
CA GLN A 110 14.24 8.85 -0.11
C GLN A 110 14.81 7.44 -0.03
N ASN A 111 13.98 6.45 0.29
CA ASN A 111 14.40 5.05 0.35
C ASN A 111 14.20 4.31 -0.97
N TYR A 112 13.37 4.82 -1.89
CA TYR A 112 13.11 4.21 -3.20
C TYR A 112 12.69 2.73 -3.10
N ASP A 113 11.90 2.39 -2.08
CA ASP A 113 11.29 1.07 -1.93
C ASP A 113 9.91 1.07 -2.59
N PHE A 114 9.86 0.59 -3.82
CA PHE A 114 8.67 0.54 -4.66
C PHE A 114 7.93 -0.79 -4.55
N ARG A 115 8.30 -1.66 -3.61
CA ARG A 115 7.54 -2.88 -3.33
C ARG A 115 6.17 -2.51 -2.77
N PRO A 116 5.12 -3.32 -3.03
CA PRO A 116 3.89 -3.22 -2.27
C PRO A 116 4.19 -3.20 -0.78
N ARG A 117 3.53 -2.32 -0.02
CA ARG A 117 3.65 -2.35 1.44
C ARG A 117 2.92 -3.56 2.01
N LYS A 118 3.25 -3.96 3.23
CA LYS A 118 2.49 -4.97 3.97
C LYS A 118 1.00 -4.58 4.04
N GLY A 119 0.13 -5.52 3.68
CA GLY A 119 -1.32 -5.35 3.58
C GLY A 119 -1.80 -4.46 2.43
N SER A 120 -0.95 -4.19 1.45
CA SER A 120 -1.34 -3.47 0.23
C SER A 120 -2.38 -4.24 -0.57
N GLN A 121 -3.29 -3.51 -1.22
CA GLN A 121 -4.27 -4.05 -2.17
C GLN A 121 -3.65 -4.46 -3.52
N LEU A 122 -2.35 -4.22 -3.69
CA LEU A 122 -1.60 -4.70 -4.85
C LEU A 122 -1.14 -6.15 -4.66
N ILE A 123 -1.09 -6.64 -3.41
CA ILE A 123 -0.60 -7.98 -3.09
C ILE A 123 -1.63 -9.04 -3.51
N ASP A 124 -1.16 -10.09 -4.19
CA ASP A 124 -1.95 -11.23 -4.66
C ASP A 124 -3.20 -10.83 -5.48
N ALA A 125 -3.15 -9.65 -6.10
CA ALA A 125 -4.30 -9.02 -6.74
C ALA A 125 -4.24 -9.05 -8.27
N GLY A 126 -3.13 -9.53 -8.84
CA GLY A 126 -2.89 -9.64 -10.28
C GLY A 126 -3.39 -10.93 -10.92
N VAL A 127 -3.16 -11.05 -12.22
CA VAL A 127 -3.47 -12.21 -13.05
C VAL A 127 -2.19 -12.88 -13.52
N VAL A 128 -2.18 -14.22 -13.49
CA VAL A 128 -1.07 -15.01 -14.02
C VAL A 128 -0.98 -14.83 -15.55
N ILE A 129 0.17 -14.38 -16.02
CA ILE A 129 0.52 -14.28 -17.43
C ILE A 129 1.62 -15.30 -17.71
N VAL A 130 1.25 -16.36 -18.44
CA VAL A 130 2.16 -17.47 -18.75
C VAL A 130 3.33 -16.96 -19.58
N GLY A 131 4.54 -17.36 -19.18
CA GLY A 131 5.76 -16.92 -19.84
C GLY A 131 6.19 -15.50 -19.47
N VAL A 132 5.61 -14.90 -18.42
CA VAL A 132 5.95 -13.55 -17.94
C VAL A 132 6.20 -13.55 -16.44
N ASN A 133 5.19 -13.87 -15.63
CA ASN A 133 5.28 -13.84 -14.17
C ASN A 133 5.07 -15.20 -13.50
N ASP A 134 4.81 -16.26 -14.26
CA ASP A 134 4.63 -17.63 -13.75
C ASP A 134 5.94 -18.42 -13.63
N GLY A 135 7.08 -17.79 -13.93
CA GLY A 135 8.39 -18.44 -13.91
C GLY A 135 8.64 -19.42 -15.05
N THR A 136 7.76 -19.48 -16.05
CA THR A 136 7.99 -20.27 -17.25
C THR A 136 8.63 -19.44 -18.35
N ASP A 137 9.42 -20.10 -19.21
CA ASP A 137 9.95 -19.50 -20.43
C ASP A 137 8.82 -19.52 -21.49
N PRO A 138 8.51 -18.41 -22.19
CA PRO A 138 7.40 -18.37 -23.15
C PRO A 138 7.61 -19.42 -24.26
N THR A 139 6.67 -20.36 -24.37
CA THR A 139 6.78 -21.49 -25.32
C THR A 139 6.25 -21.19 -26.72
N VAL A 140 5.74 -19.97 -26.99
CA VAL A 140 5.03 -19.66 -28.23
C VAL A 140 5.63 -18.45 -28.96
N GLN A 141 6.08 -18.69 -30.20
CA GLN A 141 6.37 -17.67 -31.20
C GLN A 141 5.14 -17.51 -32.13
N ILE A 142 4.43 -16.38 -31.97
CA ILE A 142 3.54 -15.66 -32.93
C ILE A 142 2.20 -16.34 -33.36
N GLU A 143 1.17 -15.47 -33.44
CA GLU A 143 -0.15 -15.58 -34.10
C GLU A 143 -1.41 -15.84 -33.23
N GLU A 144 -1.60 -15.11 -32.13
CA GLU A 144 -2.94 -14.76 -31.57
C GLU A 144 -2.73 -13.92 -30.28
N ILE A 145 -2.50 -12.60 -30.40
CA ILE A 145 -2.05 -11.80 -29.23
C ILE A 145 -3.19 -11.05 -28.52
N PHE A 146 -4.37 -10.91 -29.10
CA PHE A 146 -5.56 -10.48 -28.36
C PHE A 146 -6.80 -11.09 -29.01
N PRO A 147 -7.41 -12.18 -28.48
CA PRO A 147 -8.75 -12.55 -28.89
C PRO A 147 -9.68 -11.36 -28.58
N ASP A 148 -10.53 -11.00 -29.53
CA ASP A 148 -11.59 -10.00 -29.32
C ASP A 148 -12.34 -10.34 -28.02
N PRO A 149 -12.37 -9.44 -27.01
CA PRO A 149 -13.06 -9.69 -25.74
C PRO A 149 -14.55 -10.04 -25.93
N VAL A 150 -15.15 -9.66 -27.07
CA VAL A 150 -16.52 -10.01 -27.46
C VAL A 150 -16.61 -11.44 -28.02
N ALA A 151 -15.54 -11.95 -28.63
CA ALA A 151 -15.49 -13.27 -29.26
C ALA A 151 -15.06 -14.40 -28.29
N ASN A 152 -14.30 -14.09 -27.23
CA ASN A 152 -13.93 -15.04 -26.18
C ASN A 152 -14.20 -14.47 -24.78
N PRO A 153 -15.41 -14.62 -24.22
CA PRO A 153 -15.76 -14.09 -22.90
C PRO A 153 -15.00 -14.74 -21.72
N ASP A 154 -14.33 -15.88 -21.95
CA ASP A 154 -13.57 -16.63 -20.95
C ASP A 154 -12.07 -16.29 -20.93
N TRP A 155 -11.63 -15.25 -21.65
CA TRP A 155 -10.20 -14.84 -21.69
C TRP A 155 -9.58 -14.58 -20.31
N LYS A 156 -10.39 -14.28 -19.29
CA LYS A 156 -9.93 -14.16 -17.88
C LYS A 156 -9.44 -15.48 -17.28
N THR A 157 -9.74 -16.61 -17.93
CA THR A 157 -9.34 -17.97 -17.52
C THR A 157 -8.36 -18.62 -18.48
N ASP A 158 -8.05 -17.97 -19.61
CA ASP A 158 -7.16 -18.50 -20.65
C ASP A 158 -5.87 -17.68 -20.66
N PRO A 159 -4.69 -18.27 -20.39
CA PRO A 159 -3.45 -17.51 -20.26
C PRO A 159 -3.08 -16.81 -21.57
N LEU A 160 -2.90 -15.48 -21.51
CA LEU A 160 -2.48 -14.67 -22.66
C LEU A 160 -1.02 -14.99 -23.03
N PRO A 161 -0.73 -15.50 -24.24
CA PRO A 161 0.64 -15.74 -24.67
C PRO A 161 1.35 -14.41 -24.93
N HIS A 162 2.31 -14.04 -24.09
CA HIS A 162 3.14 -12.85 -24.28
C HIS A 162 4.47 -13.19 -24.97
N ASN A 163 4.77 -12.48 -26.06
CA ASN A 163 6.00 -12.65 -26.82
C ASN A 163 7.10 -11.72 -26.28
N VAL A 164 7.70 -12.07 -25.14
CA VAL A 164 8.93 -11.42 -24.64
C VAL A 164 10.10 -12.33 -24.96
N GLY A 165 10.93 -11.94 -25.94
CA GLY A 165 12.13 -12.69 -26.26
C GLY A 165 13.06 -12.76 -25.04
N LEU A 166 13.38 -13.98 -24.60
CA LEU A 166 14.31 -14.18 -23.49
C LEU A 166 15.75 -13.87 -23.91
N LEU A 167 16.45 -13.13 -23.05
CA LEU A 167 17.89 -12.90 -23.11
C LEU A 167 18.68 -14.12 -22.59
N TYR A 168 18.11 -14.89 -21.66
CA TYR A 168 18.65 -16.14 -21.13
C TYR A 168 17.53 -17.02 -20.54
N SER A 169 17.75 -18.34 -20.45
CA SER A 169 16.76 -19.27 -19.89
C SER A 169 16.57 -19.05 -18.39
N GLY A 170 15.32 -19.10 -17.92
CA GLY A 170 14.98 -18.78 -16.52
C GLY A 170 15.06 -17.27 -16.21
N GLN A 171 14.99 -16.41 -17.23
CA GLN A 171 14.92 -14.96 -17.03
C GLN A 171 13.65 -14.54 -16.31
N ASN A 172 12.54 -15.25 -16.53
CA ASN A 172 11.29 -14.99 -15.83
C ASN A 172 11.32 -15.68 -14.47
N ARG A 173 11.03 -14.92 -13.42
CA ARG A 173 10.86 -15.46 -12.06
C ARG A 173 9.38 -15.78 -11.84
N PRO A 174 9.06 -16.85 -11.09
CA PRO A 174 7.70 -17.04 -10.61
C PRO A 174 7.34 -15.94 -9.61
N TYR A 175 6.07 -15.51 -9.62
CA TYR A 175 5.49 -14.67 -8.58
C TYR A 175 5.54 -15.36 -7.21
N ILE A 176 5.39 -14.57 -6.15
CA ILE A 176 5.38 -15.03 -4.77
C ILE A 176 3.96 -14.86 -4.22
N GLY A 177 3.44 -15.88 -3.54
CA GLY A 177 2.08 -15.85 -2.99
C GLY A 177 1.09 -16.67 -3.80
N GLU A 178 -0.19 -16.32 -3.67
CA GLU A 178 -1.33 -17.00 -4.30
C GLU A 178 -1.61 -16.47 -5.72
N ALA A 179 -1.20 -15.24 -6.03
CA ALA A 179 -1.27 -14.64 -7.34
C ALA A 179 -0.16 -13.58 -7.52
N PRO A 180 0.16 -13.15 -8.75
CA PRO A 180 1.11 -12.06 -8.95
C PRO A 180 0.65 -10.77 -8.27
N ASP A 181 1.59 -10.03 -7.72
CA ASP A 181 1.34 -8.68 -7.27
C ASP A 181 1.12 -7.71 -8.44
N ILE A 182 0.30 -6.68 -8.24
CA ILE A 182 0.10 -5.63 -9.22
C ILE A 182 1.30 -4.69 -9.19
N GLY A 183 2.12 -4.75 -10.23
CA GLY A 183 3.26 -3.85 -10.39
C GLY A 183 4.51 -4.58 -10.90
N ALA A 184 5.66 -3.99 -10.65
CA ALA A 184 6.95 -4.53 -11.07
C ALA A 184 7.63 -5.40 -9.99
N TYR A 185 7.08 -5.44 -8.78
CA TYR A 185 7.71 -6.04 -7.61
C TYR A 185 6.71 -6.93 -6.87
N GLU A 186 7.20 -8.07 -6.41
CA GLU A 186 6.46 -9.05 -5.60
C GLU A 186 6.81 -8.85 -4.11
N TYR A 187 5.80 -8.79 -3.26
CA TYR A 187 5.91 -8.74 -1.82
C TYR A 187 6.50 -10.06 -1.31
N GLY A 188 7.56 -9.96 -0.51
CA GLY A 188 8.27 -11.14 -0.01
C GLY A 188 9.26 -11.77 -1.00
N ASP A 189 9.49 -11.21 -2.19
CA ASP A 189 10.58 -11.71 -3.04
C ASP A 189 11.96 -11.40 -2.44
N THR A 190 12.81 -12.42 -2.50
CA THR A 190 14.26 -12.40 -2.19
C THR A 190 15.08 -11.51 -3.13
N VAL A 191 14.50 -11.05 -4.24
CA VAL A 191 15.13 -10.20 -5.23
C VAL A 191 14.37 -8.89 -5.39
N TYR A 192 15.09 -7.79 -5.29
CA TYR A 192 14.60 -6.45 -5.55
C TYR A 192 15.47 -5.76 -6.59
N TRP A 193 14.89 -5.42 -7.73
CA TRP A 193 15.61 -4.66 -8.75
C TRP A 193 15.68 -3.19 -8.36
N ILE A 194 16.89 -2.68 -8.10
CA ILE A 194 17.12 -1.28 -7.77
C ILE A 194 17.53 -0.53 -9.06
N PRO A 195 16.72 0.43 -9.55
CA PRO A 195 17.08 1.23 -10.72
C PRO A 195 18.31 2.11 -10.44
N GLY A 196 19.17 2.30 -11.44
CA GLY A 196 20.24 3.29 -11.41
C GLY A 196 21.61 2.79 -11.85
N PHE A 197 22.63 3.61 -11.61
CA PHE A 197 24.02 3.30 -11.92
C PHE A 197 24.59 2.26 -10.95
N LEU A 198 25.26 1.22 -11.47
CA LEU A 198 25.91 0.19 -10.67
C LEU A 198 27.37 0.57 -10.39
N TYR A 199 27.70 0.75 -9.12
CA TYR A 199 29.05 1.05 -8.65
C TYR A 199 29.92 -0.21 -8.55
N PRO A 200 31.26 -0.09 -8.49
CA PRO A 200 32.15 -1.24 -8.30
C PRO A 200 32.16 -1.82 -6.87
N TYR A 201 31.27 -1.35 -5.99
CA TYR A 201 31.05 -1.80 -4.62
C TYR A 201 29.53 -1.85 -4.33
N PRO A 202 29.07 -2.62 -3.33
CA PRO A 202 27.65 -2.63 -2.94
C PRO A 202 27.16 -1.23 -2.55
N THR A 203 25.97 -0.84 -3.00
CA THR A 203 25.43 0.52 -2.80
C THR A 203 23.92 0.51 -2.58
N VAL A 204 23.34 1.70 -2.37
CA VAL A 204 21.90 1.94 -2.26
C VAL A 204 21.29 1.04 -1.18
N PRO A 205 21.72 1.21 0.09
CA PRO A 205 21.07 0.53 1.19
C PRO A 205 19.60 0.95 1.25
N ILE A 206 18.72 -0.03 1.45
CA ILE A 206 17.33 0.19 1.83
C ILE A 206 17.15 -0.57 3.14
N PRO A 207 16.81 0.08 4.27
CA PRO A 207 16.68 1.52 4.43
C PRO A 207 17.97 2.29 4.08
N SER A 208 17.81 3.53 3.63
CA SER A 208 18.95 4.43 3.40
C SER A 208 19.76 4.63 4.68
N ASP A 209 21.05 4.91 4.53
CA ASP A 209 21.93 5.14 5.67
C ASP A 209 21.51 6.36 6.49
N GLY A 210 21.25 6.15 7.78
CA GLY A 210 20.73 7.14 8.72
C GLY A 210 19.21 7.27 8.73
N ALA A 211 18.46 6.41 8.04
CA ALA A 211 17.00 6.47 8.02
C ALA A 211 16.40 6.29 9.42
N ILE A 212 15.40 7.11 9.74
CA ILE A 212 14.58 7.01 10.96
C ILE A 212 13.16 6.52 10.65
N ASN A 213 12.43 6.12 11.69
CA ASN A 213 11.06 5.59 11.63
C ASN A 213 10.92 4.46 10.60
N VAL A 214 11.95 3.61 10.49
CA VAL A 214 11.90 2.42 9.65
C VAL A 214 10.87 1.45 10.24
N PRO A 215 9.99 0.83 9.44
CA PRO A 215 9.06 -0.17 9.94
C PRO A 215 9.77 -1.28 10.73
N ILE A 216 9.11 -1.76 11.78
CA ILE A 216 9.65 -2.78 12.69
C ILE A 216 9.85 -4.12 11.95
N ASP A 217 8.90 -4.48 11.09
CA ASP A 217 9.02 -5.56 10.10
C ASP A 217 9.44 -4.96 8.75
N TYR A 218 10.74 -4.87 8.50
CA TYR A 218 11.28 -4.32 7.25
C TYR A 218 12.37 -5.21 6.67
N SER A 219 12.76 -4.97 5.42
CA SER A 219 13.83 -5.74 4.77
C SER A 219 15.07 -4.89 4.60
N LEU A 220 16.25 -5.50 4.75
CA LEU A 220 17.50 -4.89 4.33
C LEU A 220 17.79 -5.28 2.88
N VAL A 221 17.89 -4.30 2.01
CA VAL A 221 18.08 -4.50 0.57
C VAL A 221 19.28 -3.71 0.10
N TRP A 222 20.08 -4.30 -0.79
CA TRP A 222 21.27 -3.64 -1.34
C TRP A 222 21.35 -3.82 -2.84
N ASN A 223 22.08 -2.94 -3.51
CA ASN A 223 22.42 -3.12 -4.92
C ASN A 223 23.75 -3.86 -5.04
N TRP A 224 23.80 -4.84 -5.94
CA TRP A 224 25.03 -5.56 -6.24
C TRP A 224 26.05 -4.65 -6.95
N PRO A 225 27.36 -4.82 -6.72
CA PRO A 225 28.38 -4.12 -7.50
C PRO A 225 28.33 -4.55 -8.96
N TYR A 226 28.63 -3.63 -9.88
CA TYR A 226 28.68 -3.91 -11.31
C TYR A 226 29.65 -5.04 -11.64
N LYS A 227 29.14 -6.06 -12.32
CA LYS A 227 29.92 -7.10 -12.98
C LYS A 227 29.37 -7.42 -14.36
N ARG A 228 30.25 -7.90 -15.24
CA ARG A 228 29.85 -8.49 -16.53
C ARG A 228 29.39 -9.93 -16.39
N ASN A 229 29.87 -10.63 -15.36
CA ASN A 229 29.50 -12.01 -15.07
C ASN A 229 29.34 -12.16 -13.55
N TYR A 230 28.13 -12.52 -13.12
CA TYR A 230 27.78 -12.72 -11.71
C TYR A 230 27.89 -14.19 -11.28
N THR A 231 28.32 -15.10 -12.16
CA THR A 231 28.49 -16.53 -11.83
C THR A 231 29.35 -16.70 -10.57
N GLY A 232 28.80 -17.34 -9.54
CA GLY A 232 29.49 -17.59 -8.27
C GLY A 232 29.69 -16.34 -7.39
N THR A 233 29.05 -15.21 -7.71
CA THR A 233 29.11 -13.99 -6.89
C THR A 233 28.28 -14.17 -5.62
N THR A 234 28.88 -13.84 -4.48
CA THR A 234 28.22 -13.94 -3.17
C THR A 234 28.33 -12.65 -2.37
N ALA A 235 27.31 -12.35 -1.57
CA ALA A 235 27.31 -11.27 -0.60
C ALA A 235 27.36 -11.86 0.80
N THR A 236 28.13 -11.25 1.69
CA THR A 236 28.01 -11.44 3.14
C THR A 236 27.39 -10.19 3.73
N VAL A 237 26.23 -10.36 4.36
CA VAL A 237 25.47 -9.30 5.02
C VAL A 237 25.58 -9.50 6.51
N THR A 238 25.92 -8.45 7.25
CA THR A 238 25.95 -8.49 8.72
C THR A 238 25.11 -7.35 9.27
N VAL A 239 24.23 -7.65 10.23
CA VAL A 239 23.39 -6.68 10.95
C VAL A 239 23.53 -6.89 12.46
N ASN A 240 23.71 -5.78 13.18
CA ASN A 240 23.90 -5.75 14.63
C ASN A 240 23.09 -4.61 15.26
N GLY A 241 22.40 -4.93 16.35
CA GLY A 241 21.69 -3.98 17.21
C GLY A 241 20.95 -4.70 18.33
N PRO A 242 20.04 -4.02 19.06
CA PRO A 242 19.21 -4.64 20.07
C PRO A 242 18.44 -5.86 19.54
N GLY A 243 18.56 -7.01 20.21
CA GLY A 243 17.88 -8.26 19.80
C GLY A 243 18.42 -8.93 18.53
N VAL A 244 19.26 -8.27 17.72
CA VAL A 244 19.72 -8.77 16.42
C VAL A 244 21.25 -8.78 16.36
N ASN A 245 21.82 -9.95 16.10
CA ASN A 245 23.23 -10.14 15.73
C ASN A 245 23.33 -11.27 14.72
N ARG A 246 23.32 -10.91 13.44
CA ARG A 246 23.17 -11.86 12.33
C ARG A 246 24.19 -11.59 11.24
N THR A 247 24.81 -12.67 10.76
CA THR A 247 25.57 -12.69 9.51
C THR A 247 24.95 -13.75 8.59
N ALA A 248 24.69 -13.37 7.34
CA ALA A 248 24.10 -14.24 6.33
C ALA A 248 24.84 -14.11 4.99
N THR A 249 24.81 -15.18 4.20
CA THR A 249 25.40 -15.20 2.85
C THR A 249 24.30 -15.35 1.81
N PHE A 250 24.39 -14.57 0.74
CA PHE A 250 23.43 -14.55 -0.36
C PHE A 250 24.14 -14.79 -1.68
N THR A 251 23.45 -15.46 -2.61
CA THR A 251 23.93 -15.71 -3.97
C THR A 251 23.17 -14.83 -4.95
N TYR A 252 23.88 -14.21 -5.90
CA TYR A 252 23.23 -13.40 -6.94
C TYR A 252 22.14 -14.23 -7.67
N PRO A 253 20.93 -13.69 -7.91
CA PRO A 253 20.55 -12.28 -7.73
C PRO A 253 19.98 -11.88 -6.37
N GLU A 254 19.83 -12.77 -5.40
CA GLU A 254 19.18 -12.50 -4.10
C GLU A 254 19.83 -11.31 -3.37
N ASN A 255 19.05 -10.29 -3.05
CA ASN A 255 19.56 -9.07 -2.44
C ASN A 255 18.65 -8.50 -1.34
N VAL A 256 17.79 -9.33 -0.77
CA VAL A 256 16.84 -8.96 0.29
C VAL A 256 17.11 -9.84 1.51
N LEU A 257 17.41 -9.22 2.65
CA LEU A 257 17.45 -9.86 3.96
C LEU A 257 16.19 -9.47 4.73
N PHE A 258 15.30 -10.44 4.94
CA PHE A 258 14.14 -10.30 5.83
C PHE A 258 14.59 -10.42 7.29
N GLU A 259 14.15 -9.48 8.13
CA GLU A 259 14.44 -9.43 9.55
C GLU A 259 13.32 -8.68 10.29
N ALA A 260 13.09 -9.02 11.55
CA ALA A 260 12.22 -8.26 12.44
C ALA A 260 13.08 -7.57 13.50
N PHE A 261 12.82 -6.28 13.71
CA PHE A 261 13.63 -5.43 14.59
C PHE A 261 12.86 -5.06 15.85
N LEU A 262 13.52 -4.66 16.93
CA LEU A 262 12.84 -4.11 18.10
C LEU A 262 12.40 -2.66 17.83
N PRO A 263 11.32 -2.17 18.47
CA PRO A 263 10.90 -0.78 18.38
C PRO A 263 11.99 0.19 18.87
N ASN A 264 11.95 1.43 18.37
CA ASN A 264 12.81 2.55 18.81
C ASN A 264 14.31 2.21 18.94
N SER A 265 14.81 1.37 18.05
CA SER A 265 16.13 0.76 18.18
C SER A 265 16.99 1.07 16.96
N THR A 266 18.25 1.43 17.22
CA THR A 266 19.22 1.70 16.16
C THR A 266 20.01 0.43 15.82
N TYR A 267 20.09 0.14 14.53
CA TYR A 267 20.84 -0.98 13.97
C TYR A 267 21.97 -0.48 13.07
N SER A 268 23.05 -1.26 13.04
CA SER A 268 24.16 -1.09 12.11
C SER A 268 24.24 -2.32 11.21
N TRP A 269 24.46 -2.12 9.92
CA TRP A 269 24.56 -3.22 8.98
C TRP A 269 25.53 -2.93 7.84
N SER A 270 25.98 -3.98 7.17
CA SER A 270 26.94 -3.88 6.08
C SER A 270 26.84 -5.03 5.11
N VAL A 271 27.29 -4.77 3.88
CA VAL A 271 27.34 -5.77 2.81
C VAL A 271 28.75 -5.81 2.25
N THR A 272 29.30 -7.02 2.12
CA THR A 272 30.57 -7.29 1.45
C THR A 272 30.35 -8.31 0.35
N VAL A 273 30.67 -7.94 -0.90
CA VAL A 273 30.52 -8.83 -2.07
C VAL A 273 31.90 -9.22 -2.57
N ASP A 274 32.20 -10.53 -2.54
CA ASP A 274 33.49 -11.10 -2.94
C ASP A 274 34.70 -10.32 -2.41
N GLY A 275 34.65 -9.91 -1.14
CA GLY A 275 35.69 -9.15 -0.45
C GLY A 275 35.66 -7.64 -0.65
N VAL A 276 34.75 -7.10 -1.46
CA VAL A 276 34.54 -5.66 -1.64
C VAL A 276 33.43 -5.16 -0.71
N SER A 277 33.78 -4.27 0.22
CA SER A 277 32.84 -3.70 1.18
C SER A 277 32.04 -2.53 0.58
N GLY A 278 30.75 -2.47 0.90
CA GLY A 278 29.87 -1.32 0.62
C GLY A 278 29.93 -0.22 1.67
N GLY A 279 30.67 -0.42 2.77
CA GLY A 279 30.68 0.44 3.94
C GLY A 279 29.84 -0.11 5.11
N GLN A 280 29.63 0.72 6.12
CA GLN A 280 28.71 0.49 7.23
C GLN A 280 27.54 1.46 7.07
N TRP A 281 26.32 0.97 7.25
CA TRP A 281 25.10 1.74 7.20
C TRP A 281 24.33 1.58 8.52
N SER A 282 23.43 2.51 8.80
CA SER A 282 22.61 2.50 10.01
C SER A 282 21.18 2.92 9.74
N PHE A 283 20.27 2.55 10.63
CA PHE A 283 18.90 3.06 10.66
C PHE A 283 18.30 2.90 12.06
N THR A 284 17.21 3.63 12.33
CA THR A 284 16.42 3.53 13.56
C THR A 284 14.99 3.14 13.22
N THR A 285 14.47 2.13 13.92
CA THR A 285 13.09 1.68 13.78
C THR A 285 12.10 2.65 14.41
N ALA A 286 10.87 2.64 13.91
CA ALA A 286 9.75 3.29 14.57
C ALA A 286 9.47 2.64 15.94
N ASP A 287 8.82 3.39 16.81
CA ASP A 287 8.26 2.95 18.09
C ASP A 287 6.77 2.60 17.99
N GLU A 288 6.23 2.53 16.77
CA GLU A 288 4.82 2.29 16.51
C GLU A 288 4.59 1.53 15.20
N ILE A 289 3.39 0.97 15.07
CA ILE A 289 2.84 0.45 13.81
C ILE A 289 1.52 1.14 13.47
N HIS A 290 1.23 1.23 12.18
CA HIS A 290 -0.05 1.70 11.65
C HIS A 290 -0.87 0.54 11.08
N PRO A 291 -2.21 0.69 10.97
CA PRO A 291 -3.08 -0.35 10.45
C PRO A 291 -2.65 -0.80 9.07
N ILE A 292 -2.57 -2.11 8.80
CA ILE A 292 -2.36 -2.61 7.44
C ILE A 292 -3.60 -2.42 6.56
N SER A 293 -4.78 -2.30 7.16
CA SER A 293 -6.05 -1.92 6.51
C SER A 293 -7.00 -1.29 7.53
N ASP A 294 -7.76 -0.28 7.11
CA ASP A 294 -8.86 0.29 7.90
C ASP A 294 -10.04 0.73 7.02
N VAL A 295 -11.27 0.56 7.50
CA VAL A 295 -12.46 0.89 6.70
C VAL A 295 -13.68 1.19 7.56
N SER A 296 -14.52 2.09 7.05
CA SER A 296 -15.89 2.27 7.55
C SER A 296 -16.82 1.29 6.86
N ARG A 297 -17.53 0.46 7.62
CA ARG A 297 -18.44 -0.54 7.04
C ARG A 297 -19.84 -0.45 7.62
N ASP A 298 -20.80 -0.23 6.73
CA ASP A 298 -22.23 -0.43 7.03
C ASP A 298 -22.49 -1.93 7.20
N THR A 299 -22.90 -2.31 8.40
CA THR A 299 -23.10 -3.71 8.79
C THR A 299 -24.37 -4.32 8.19
N ALA A 300 -25.29 -3.51 7.67
CA ALA A 300 -26.52 -3.97 7.01
C ALA A 300 -26.34 -4.27 5.52
N ILE A 301 -25.23 -3.80 4.92
CA ILE A 301 -24.95 -3.96 3.49
C ILE A 301 -23.93 -5.10 3.29
N SER A 302 -24.32 -6.08 2.48
CA SER A 302 -23.46 -7.19 2.05
C SER A 302 -23.10 -7.00 0.58
N ALA A 303 -22.05 -6.25 0.31
CA ALA A 303 -21.51 -6.02 -1.02
C ALA A 303 -20.01 -5.76 -0.93
N GLN A 304 -19.24 -6.18 -1.94
CA GLN A 304 -17.81 -5.90 -1.99
C GLN A 304 -17.55 -4.39 -1.88
N ILE A 305 -16.61 -4.02 -1.00
CA ILE A 305 -16.14 -2.65 -0.81
C ILE A 305 -14.79 -2.54 -1.55
N PRO A 306 -14.68 -1.72 -2.61
CA PRO A 306 -13.38 -1.44 -3.23
C PRO A 306 -12.54 -0.61 -2.27
N PRO A 307 -11.20 -0.67 -2.34
CA PRO A 307 -10.34 0.16 -1.51
C PRO A 307 -10.60 1.62 -1.86
N ARG A 308 -11.05 2.42 -0.90
CA ARG A 308 -11.43 3.83 -1.13
C ARG A 308 -10.37 4.85 -0.69
N HIS A 309 -9.46 4.43 0.18
CA HIS A 309 -8.51 5.30 0.89
C HIS A 309 -9.17 6.52 1.54
N ASN A 310 -10.33 6.31 2.17
CA ASN A 310 -11.04 7.39 2.84
C ASN A 310 -10.22 7.84 4.05
N GLY A 311 -9.88 9.13 4.12
CA GLY A 311 -9.15 9.72 5.25
C GLY A 311 -9.87 9.62 6.61
N ILE A 312 -11.13 9.18 6.64
CA ILE A 312 -12.00 9.17 7.80
C ILE A 312 -12.68 7.80 7.99
N LEU A 313 -12.73 7.36 9.24
CA LEU A 313 -13.46 6.21 9.75
C LEU A 313 -14.76 6.67 10.44
N ASN A 314 -15.91 6.29 9.91
CA ASN A 314 -17.22 6.64 10.44
C ASN A 314 -17.69 5.61 11.47
N VAL A 315 -18.17 6.10 12.60
CA VAL A 315 -18.80 5.28 13.65
C VAL A 315 -20.19 5.84 13.93
N THR A 316 -21.20 5.10 13.48
CA THR A 316 -22.62 5.38 13.69
C THR A 316 -23.33 4.11 14.15
N ASN A 317 -24.64 4.16 14.35
CA ASN A 317 -25.42 2.98 14.73
C ASN A 317 -25.57 1.93 13.63
N SER A 318 -25.27 2.27 12.37
CA SER A 318 -25.27 1.33 11.24
C SER A 318 -23.86 1.01 10.73
N THR A 319 -22.91 1.91 10.97
CA THR A 319 -21.55 1.84 10.45
C THR A 319 -20.55 1.64 11.57
N MET A 320 -19.73 0.59 11.46
CA MET A 320 -18.60 0.35 12.36
C MET A 320 -17.29 0.68 11.64
N ALA A 321 -16.27 1.07 12.40
CA ALA A 321 -14.92 1.26 11.87
C ALA A 321 -14.06 0.04 12.22
N PHE A 322 -13.47 -0.59 11.21
CA PHE A 322 -12.58 -1.74 11.34
C PHE A 322 -11.14 -1.28 11.14
N ILE A 323 -10.24 -1.69 12.02
CA ILE A 323 -8.85 -1.25 12.04
C ILE A 323 -7.97 -2.48 12.29
N ARG A 324 -7.28 -2.94 11.24
CA ARG A 324 -6.48 -4.16 11.23
C ARG A 324 -5.01 -3.85 11.31
N PHE A 325 -4.31 -4.45 12.26
CA PHE A 325 -2.87 -4.36 12.45
C PHE A 325 -2.23 -5.73 12.23
N ASP A 326 -0.93 -5.71 11.99
CA ASP A 326 -0.10 -6.91 12.07
C ASP A 326 1.03 -6.65 13.07
N ILE A 327 0.99 -7.36 14.19
CA ILE A 327 1.93 -7.22 15.30
C ILE A 327 3.25 -7.90 14.92
N PRO A 328 4.38 -7.17 14.82
CA PRO A 328 5.66 -7.74 14.43
C PRO A 328 6.11 -8.88 15.35
N SER A 329 6.74 -9.90 14.77
CA SER A 329 7.22 -11.08 15.52
C SER A 329 8.32 -10.79 16.55
N SER A 330 8.94 -9.61 16.46
CA SER A 330 9.94 -9.11 17.40
C SER A 330 9.34 -8.46 18.65
N ILE A 331 8.04 -8.16 18.67
CA ILE A 331 7.35 -7.61 19.84
C ILE A 331 7.11 -8.71 20.87
N ASP A 332 7.52 -8.48 22.11
CA ASP A 332 7.07 -9.30 23.23
C ASP A 332 5.64 -8.91 23.59
N THR A 333 4.68 -9.80 23.40
CA THR A 333 3.26 -9.51 23.68
C THR A 333 2.96 -9.36 25.18
N ASN A 334 3.93 -9.61 26.06
CA ASN A 334 3.82 -9.26 27.48
C ASN A 334 4.20 -7.80 27.78
N ASP A 335 4.80 -7.09 26.82
CA ASP A 335 5.12 -5.67 26.95
C ASP A 335 3.85 -4.82 26.80
N VAL A 336 3.92 -3.62 27.35
CA VAL A 336 2.79 -2.69 27.32
C VAL A 336 2.58 -2.19 25.88
N MET A 337 1.32 -2.13 25.45
CA MET A 337 0.93 -1.66 24.13
C MET A 337 -0.25 -0.70 24.23
N TYR A 338 -0.19 0.40 23.48
CA TYR A 338 -1.26 1.41 23.47
C TYR A 338 -1.83 1.58 22.07
N LEU A 339 -3.13 1.34 21.92
CA LEU A 339 -3.88 1.73 20.73
C LEU A 339 -4.23 3.21 20.85
N GLU A 340 -3.71 4.01 19.92
CA GLU A 340 -4.05 5.42 19.82
C GLU A 340 -4.97 5.70 18.63
N LEU A 341 -6.03 6.47 18.89
CA LEU A 341 -7.05 6.84 17.93
C LEU A 341 -7.33 8.33 18.06
N THR A 342 -7.41 9.05 16.95
CA THR A 342 -7.68 10.49 16.95
C THR A 342 -9.07 10.76 16.38
N PRO A 343 -10.03 11.25 17.20
CA PRO A 343 -11.31 11.71 16.69
C PRO A 343 -11.12 12.88 15.73
N GLU A 344 -11.77 12.83 14.56
CA GLU A 344 -11.82 13.93 13.61
C GLU A 344 -12.98 14.87 13.94
N GLU A 345 -14.20 14.33 14.03
CA GLU A 345 -15.40 15.06 14.41
C GLU A 345 -16.20 14.26 15.45
N VAL A 346 -16.70 14.96 16.48
CA VAL A 346 -17.62 14.39 17.47
C VAL A 346 -18.95 15.15 17.35
N THR A 347 -19.75 14.83 16.34
CA THR A 347 -21.06 15.48 16.14
C THR A 347 -22.01 15.17 17.30
N ALA A 348 -22.02 13.91 17.76
CA ALA A 348 -22.82 13.45 18.88
C ALA A 348 -22.21 12.22 19.54
N TYR A 349 -22.10 12.25 20.86
CA TYR A 349 -21.60 11.14 21.68
C TYR A 349 -22.34 11.17 23.01
N ASN A 350 -23.47 10.47 23.08
CA ASN A 350 -24.39 10.45 24.22
C ASN A 350 -24.51 9.06 24.86
N GLY A 351 -24.20 8.02 24.09
CA GLY A 351 -24.23 6.63 24.51
C GLY A 351 -22.85 6.05 24.78
N ASN A 352 -22.75 4.75 24.56
CA ASN A 352 -21.51 4.01 24.68
C ASN A 352 -20.84 3.87 23.31
N LEU A 353 -19.55 4.16 23.26
CA LEU A 353 -18.63 3.74 22.20
C LEU A 353 -17.94 2.46 22.69
N THR A 354 -18.07 1.36 21.96
CA THR A 354 -17.46 0.09 22.34
C THR A 354 -16.34 -0.26 21.37
N LEU A 355 -15.19 -0.61 21.94
CA LEU A 355 -14.08 -1.25 21.26
C LEU A 355 -14.28 -2.77 21.32
N TYR A 356 -14.23 -3.42 20.15
CA TYR A 356 -14.33 -4.86 20.01
C TYR A 356 -13.05 -5.44 19.41
N LYS A 357 -12.76 -6.72 19.71
CA LYS A 357 -11.89 -7.58 18.92
C LYS A 357 -12.73 -8.24 17.83
N PHE A 358 -12.29 -8.17 16.59
CA PHE A 358 -12.91 -8.89 15.47
C PHE A 358 -12.13 -10.16 15.19
N THR A 359 -12.82 -11.30 15.22
CA THR A 359 -12.19 -12.63 15.20
C THR A 359 -12.12 -13.27 13.81
N HIS A 360 -12.42 -12.50 12.75
CA HIS A 360 -12.21 -12.95 11.37
C HIS A 360 -10.87 -12.40 10.89
N ASP A 361 -9.93 -13.28 10.64
CA ASP A 361 -8.57 -12.94 10.19
C ASP A 361 -8.54 -12.70 8.68
N GLY A 362 -7.51 -12.01 8.19
CA GLY A 362 -7.23 -11.99 6.75
C GLY A 362 -8.11 -11.05 5.91
N TRP A 363 -9.10 -10.37 6.50
CA TRP A 363 -9.99 -9.48 5.75
C TRP A 363 -9.23 -8.32 5.09
N SER A 364 -9.72 -7.89 3.93
CA SER A 364 -9.14 -6.77 3.17
C SER A 364 -10.21 -6.03 2.36
N GLU A 365 -9.81 -5.02 1.61
CA GLU A 365 -10.64 -4.36 0.60
C GLU A 365 -10.39 -4.94 -0.82
N ASN A 366 -9.57 -5.99 -0.94
CA ASN A 366 -9.31 -6.66 -2.21
C ASN A 366 -10.62 -7.26 -2.73
N LEU A 367 -10.84 -7.24 -4.04
CA LEU A 367 -12.11 -7.66 -4.65
C LEU A 367 -12.29 -9.20 -4.74
N GLY A 368 -11.60 -9.93 -3.87
CA GLY A 368 -11.69 -11.38 -3.72
C GLY A 368 -12.71 -11.81 -2.65
N ASN A 369 -12.51 -13.02 -2.13
CA ASN A 369 -13.39 -13.64 -1.14
C ASN A 369 -13.21 -13.06 0.27
N GLU A 370 -12.01 -12.57 0.59
CA GLU A 370 -11.70 -11.92 1.87
C GLU A 370 -12.08 -10.43 1.90
N ASN A 371 -12.86 -9.98 0.91
CA ASN A 371 -13.37 -8.62 0.91
C ASN A 371 -14.27 -8.40 2.12
N ILE A 372 -13.91 -7.47 2.99
CA ILE A 372 -14.65 -7.20 4.22
C ILE A 372 -16.12 -6.90 3.95
N GLY A 373 -16.45 -6.19 2.87
CA GLY A 373 -17.83 -5.89 2.51
C GLY A 373 -18.73 -7.12 2.28
N SER A 374 -18.15 -8.28 1.97
CA SER A 374 -18.86 -9.54 1.73
C SER A 374 -18.94 -10.44 2.97
N ILE A 375 -18.20 -10.15 4.04
CA ILE A 375 -18.18 -10.95 5.27
C ILE A 375 -19.44 -10.68 6.08
N SER A 376 -20.21 -11.68 6.49
CA SER A 376 -21.37 -11.44 7.36
C SER A 376 -20.94 -11.07 8.78
N ILE A 377 -21.05 -9.79 9.17
CA ILE A 377 -20.74 -9.36 10.54
C ILE A 377 -21.85 -9.81 11.48
N THR A 378 -21.51 -10.72 12.37
CA THR A 378 -22.40 -11.20 13.43
C THR A 378 -21.77 -10.91 14.78
N ASN A 379 -22.59 -10.93 15.84
CA ASN A 379 -22.10 -10.75 17.20
C ASN A 379 -21.09 -11.84 17.62
N GLU A 380 -21.07 -13.00 16.96
CA GLU A 380 -20.10 -14.07 17.23
C GLU A 380 -18.69 -13.70 16.77
N LEU A 381 -18.56 -12.78 15.80
CA LEU A 381 -17.28 -12.27 15.34
C LEU A 381 -16.79 -11.05 16.15
N LEU A 382 -17.62 -10.50 17.05
CA LEU A 382 -17.33 -9.27 17.78
C LEU A 382 -17.25 -9.56 19.29
N THR A 383 -16.04 -9.58 19.84
CA THR A 383 -15.81 -9.70 21.28
C THR A 383 -15.63 -8.32 21.89
N PRO A 384 -16.52 -7.85 22.78
CA PRO A 384 -16.36 -6.55 23.43
C PRO A 384 -15.12 -6.52 24.33
N LEU A 385 -14.28 -5.50 24.19
CA LEU A 385 -13.05 -5.31 24.98
C LEU A 385 -13.20 -4.18 25.99
N LEU A 386 -13.67 -3.01 25.53
CA LEU A 386 -13.81 -1.80 26.34
C LEU A 386 -15.05 -1.02 25.95
N THR A 387 -15.83 -0.59 26.94
CA THR A 387 -16.96 0.31 26.75
C THR A 387 -16.60 1.70 27.29
N MET A 388 -16.58 2.67 26.40
CA MET A 388 -16.28 4.08 26.64
C MET A 388 -17.59 4.88 26.63
N ASN A 389 -17.71 5.85 27.54
CA ASN A 389 -18.82 6.79 27.54
C ASN A 389 -18.29 8.24 27.75
N PRO A 390 -19.09 9.28 27.49
CA PRO A 390 -18.63 10.67 27.54
C PRO A 390 -18.07 11.12 28.89
N SER A 391 -18.44 10.43 29.99
CA SER A 391 -17.95 10.77 31.33
C SER A 391 -16.61 10.12 31.66
N SER A 392 -16.35 8.92 31.13
CA SER A 392 -15.13 8.15 31.39
C SER A 392 -14.04 8.41 30.35
N HIS A 393 -14.44 8.59 29.09
CA HIS A 393 -13.56 8.78 27.95
C HIS A 393 -14.14 9.90 27.09
N PRO A 394 -14.02 11.17 27.53
CA PRO A 394 -14.47 12.29 26.73
C PRO A 394 -13.70 12.34 25.42
N LEU A 395 -14.41 12.51 24.31
CA LEU A 395 -13.80 12.66 22.99
C LEU A 395 -13.79 14.13 22.62
N THR A 396 -12.63 14.59 22.15
CA THR A 396 -12.44 15.93 21.61
C THR A 396 -11.83 15.78 20.22
N ALA A 397 -12.34 16.52 19.24
CA ALA A 397 -11.77 16.57 17.90
C ALA A 397 -10.27 16.90 17.97
N ASP A 398 -9.48 16.25 17.11
CA ASP A 398 -8.03 16.39 16.97
C ASP A 398 -7.22 16.08 18.23
N SER A 399 -7.82 15.45 19.25
CA SER A 399 -7.13 15.05 20.47
C SER A 399 -7.10 13.52 20.59
N PRO A 400 -5.92 12.87 20.48
CA PRO A 400 -5.84 11.42 20.52
C PRO A 400 -6.31 10.88 21.87
N ILE A 401 -7.00 9.74 21.82
CA ILE A 401 -7.22 8.87 22.97
C ILE A 401 -6.21 7.73 22.90
N SER A 402 -5.74 7.29 24.07
CA SER A 402 -4.80 6.19 24.22
C SER A 402 -5.44 5.11 25.08
N ILE A 403 -5.51 3.90 24.54
CA ILE A 403 -6.16 2.74 25.16
C ILE A 403 -5.10 1.67 25.38
N ASP A 404 -4.94 1.24 26.62
CA ASP A 404 -4.09 0.08 26.93
C ASP A 404 -4.72 -1.19 26.35
N VAL A 405 -4.03 -1.83 25.43
CA VAL A 405 -4.48 -3.05 24.74
C VAL A 405 -3.62 -4.26 25.07
N SER A 406 -2.72 -4.14 26.04
CA SER A 406 -1.71 -5.15 26.37
C SER A 406 -2.33 -6.52 26.67
N ASP A 407 -3.44 -6.53 27.42
CA ASP A 407 -4.16 -7.76 27.80
C ASP A 407 -4.98 -8.38 26.65
N TRP A 408 -5.04 -7.76 25.46
CA TRP A 408 -5.89 -8.20 24.33
C TRP A 408 -5.09 -8.64 23.10
N VAL A 409 -3.79 -8.37 23.09
CA VAL A 409 -2.84 -8.75 22.06
C VAL A 409 -2.03 -9.94 22.58
N ASP A 410 -2.56 -11.15 22.42
CA ASP A 410 -1.96 -12.35 23.03
C ASP A 410 -0.76 -12.91 22.22
N GLU A 411 -0.71 -12.63 20.92
CA GLU A 411 0.30 -13.13 19.99
C GLU A 411 0.67 -12.12 18.90
N SER A 412 1.84 -12.33 18.27
CA SER A 412 2.24 -11.63 17.05
C SER A 412 1.34 -11.99 15.88
N GLY A 413 1.22 -11.10 14.89
CA GLY A 413 0.43 -11.32 13.69
C GLY A 413 -0.87 -10.50 13.68
N ASP A 414 -1.87 -11.02 13.00
CA ASP A 414 -3.09 -10.29 12.67
C ASP A 414 -3.96 -9.98 13.89
N ILE A 415 -4.37 -8.72 14.03
CA ILE A 415 -5.37 -8.31 15.02
C ILE A 415 -6.26 -7.21 14.45
N THR A 416 -7.56 -7.33 14.65
CA THR A 416 -8.52 -6.31 14.24
C THR A 416 -9.29 -5.75 15.42
N PHE A 417 -9.20 -4.42 15.56
CA PHE A 417 -10.04 -3.65 16.45
C PHE A 417 -11.23 -3.07 15.70
N VAL A 418 -12.38 -3.01 16.35
CA VAL A 418 -13.61 -2.44 15.77
C VAL A 418 -14.23 -1.44 16.74
N LEU A 419 -14.63 -0.29 16.21
CA LEU A 419 -15.39 0.72 16.94
C LEU A 419 -16.84 0.68 16.50
N GLY A 420 -17.75 0.63 17.48
CA GLY A 420 -19.19 0.70 17.25
C GLY A 420 -19.92 1.48 18.34
N VAL A 421 -21.01 2.15 17.97
CA VAL A 421 -21.90 2.83 18.91
C VAL A 421 -23.29 2.18 18.92
N GLU A 422 -23.96 2.25 20.06
CA GLU A 422 -25.31 1.67 20.21
C GLU A 422 -26.42 2.70 19.94
N VAL A 423 -26.15 3.97 20.22
CA VAL A 423 -27.16 5.02 20.19
C VAL A 423 -27.30 5.58 18.78
N ALA A 424 -28.53 5.55 18.25
CA ALA A 424 -28.84 5.98 16.88
C ALA A 424 -28.48 7.44 16.56
N THR A 425 -28.38 8.29 17.58
CA THR A 425 -28.00 9.70 17.40
C THR A 425 -26.50 9.93 17.45
N ASP A 426 -25.71 8.94 17.89
CA ASP A 426 -24.27 9.11 17.99
C ASP A 426 -23.63 9.03 16.61
N LYS A 427 -22.73 9.97 16.38
CA LYS A 427 -21.99 10.14 15.13
C LYS A 427 -20.62 10.68 15.48
N ILE A 428 -19.63 9.80 15.36
CA ILE A 428 -18.23 10.08 15.64
C ILE A 428 -17.44 9.66 14.41
N THR A 429 -16.47 10.47 14.03
CA THR A 429 -15.47 10.13 13.03
C THR A 429 -14.10 10.07 13.67
N PHE A 430 -13.28 9.13 13.22
CA PHE A 430 -11.86 9.04 13.56
C PHE A 430 -11.04 9.21 12.29
N TYR A 431 -9.82 9.71 12.41
CA TYR A 431 -8.89 9.66 11.30
C TYR A 431 -8.53 8.21 10.95
N SER A 432 -8.37 7.94 9.66
CA SER A 432 -7.81 6.68 9.14
C SER A 432 -6.31 6.81 8.90
N ARG A 433 -5.67 5.70 8.55
CA ARG A 433 -4.30 5.67 7.99
C ARG A 433 -4.18 6.43 6.66
N GLU A 434 -5.27 6.78 6.02
CA GLU A 434 -5.27 7.43 4.71
C GLU A 434 -5.37 8.95 4.82
N LYS A 435 -5.40 9.49 6.05
CA LYS A 435 -5.52 10.93 6.32
C LYS A 435 -4.29 11.69 5.78
N GLN A 436 -4.56 12.76 5.03
CA GLN A 436 -3.54 13.66 4.50
C GLN A 436 -3.87 15.10 4.91
N TYR A 437 -2.87 15.98 4.93
CA TYR A 437 -3.07 17.40 5.26
C TYR A 437 -4.08 18.09 4.37
N THR A 438 -4.07 17.71 3.10
CA THR A 438 -4.90 18.32 2.07
C THR A 438 -5.87 17.34 1.45
N ASP A 439 -6.04 16.17 2.10
CA ASP A 439 -6.84 15.05 1.59
C ASP A 439 -6.65 14.91 0.09
N GLY A 440 -5.40 14.68 -0.34
CA GLY A 440 -4.96 14.46 -1.74
C GLY A 440 -5.36 15.52 -2.78
N HIS A 441 -5.90 16.68 -2.37
CA HIS A 441 -6.19 17.77 -3.29
C HIS A 441 -4.91 18.34 -3.89
N THR A 442 -4.91 18.61 -5.19
CA THR A 442 -3.81 19.29 -5.87
C THR A 442 -3.89 20.79 -5.63
N PHE A 443 -2.76 21.44 -5.39
CA PHE A 443 -2.67 22.90 -5.29
C PHE A 443 -1.90 23.47 -6.47
N ILE A 444 -2.17 24.74 -6.74
CA ILE A 444 -1.35 25.58 -7.61
C ILE A 444 -0.59 26.50 -6.68
N ASP A 445 0.74 26.35 -6.65
CA ASP A 445 1.60 27.23 -5.87
C ASP A 445 1.63 28.67 -6.44
N SER A 446 2.29 29.56 -5.71
CA SER A 446 2.53 30.94 -6.15
C SER A 446 3.34 31.05 -7.46
N GLU A 447 3.95 29.96 -7.94
CA GLU A 447 4.66 29.84 -9.22
C GLU A 447 3.79 29.25 -10.35
N SER A 448 2.48 29.04 -10.11
CA SER A 448 1.54 28.44 -11.08
C SER A 448 1.84 26.99 -11.47
N THR A 449 2.55 26.25 -10.61
CA THR A 449 2.88 24.84 -10.83
C THR A 449 1.80 23.94 -10.21
N TYR A 450 1.30 22.96 -10.98
CA TYR A 450 0.43 21.92 -10.43
C TYR A 450 1.23 21.02 -9.50
N GLN A 451 0.78 20.89 -8.26
CA GLN A 451 1.47 20.10 -7.25
C GLN A 451 0.60 18.92 -6.80
N HIS A 452 1.23 17.75 -6.68
CA HIS A 452 0.58 16.53 -6.24
C HIS A 452 0.20 16.67 -4.77
N GLY A 453 -1.06 16.40 -4.44
CA GLY A 453 -1.62 16.56 -3.10
C GLY A 453 -1.13 15.56 -2.05
N TYR A 454 -0.17 14.68 -2.39
CA TYR A 454 0.31 13.66 -1.46
C TYR A 454 1.11 14.28 -0.31
N GLY A 455 0.49 14.33 0.85
CA GLY A 455 1.04 14.86 2.10
C GLY A 455 0.43 14.12 3.28
N PRO A 456 0.97 12.94 3.66
CA PRO A 456 0.41 12.13 4.74
C PRO A 456 0.47 12.88 6.07
N GLN A 457 -0.59 12.77 6.86
CA GLN A 457 -0.67 13.35 8.20
C GLN A 457 -0.52 12.24 9.25
N VAL A 458 0.64 11.59 9.25
CA VAL A 458 0.92 10.37 10.04
C VAL A 458 0.66 10.57 11.53
N SER A 459 0.83 11.79 12.04
CA SER A 459 0.63 12.13 13.45
C SER A 459 -0.81 11.95 13.98
N VAL A 460 -1.80 11.82 13.10
CA VAL A 460 -3.20 11.56 13.50
C VAL A 460 -3.70 10.19 13.07
N TRP A 461 -2.87 9.41 12.37
CA TRP A 461 -3.24 8.06 11.96
C TRP A 461 -3.46 7.17 13.18
N PRO A 462 -4.38 6.20 13.10
CA PRO A 462 -4.44 5.14 14.10
C PRO A 462 -3.07 4.47 14.22
N ARG A 463 -2.70 4.10 15.44
CA ARG A 463 -1.43 3.40 15.69
C ARG A 463 -1.49 2.52 16.92
N ILE A 464 -0.62 1.51 16.94
CA ILE A 464 -0.22 0.84 18.18
C ILE A 464 1.19 1.31 18.51
N TYR A 465 1.34 1.92 19.67
CA TYR A 465 2.60 2.45 20.19
C TYR A 465 3.23 1.48 21.20
N PHE A 466 4.56 1.33 21.11
CA PHE A 466 5.41 0.50 21.97
C PHE A 466 6.33 1.41 22.81
N PRO A 467 6.04 1.61 24.10
CA PRO A 467 6.70 2.58 24.99
C PRO A 467 8.15 2.27 25.38
#